data_AF-A0AAE9DG32-F1
#
_entry.id   AF-A0AAE9DG32-F1
#
_cell.length_a   1.000
_cell.length_b   1.000
_cell.length_c   1.000
_cell.angle_alpha   90.00
_cell.angle_beta   90.00
_cell.angle_gamma   90.00
#
_symmetry.space_group_name_H-M   'P 1'
#
loop_
_entity.id
_entity.type
_entity.pdbx_description
1 polymer ?
#
loop_
_entity_poly.entity_id
_entity_poly.type
_entity_poly.pdbx_seq_one_letter_code
_entity_poly.pdbx_strand_id
1 'polypeptide(L)'
;MRKFFMILENLTTVILILYTGEAYGQLVPFEDFRCGSGSLSTSISYTSSYFCDQIQLNQCCMYHDLCYAACTLPQMECDNQFCECLSTIISNPFCMSIVYPSHCNFVRLFGNLFICPMMG
;
A
#
# COMPACT_ATOMS: atom_id res chain seq x y z
N MET A 1 -48.86 13.84 6.90
CA MET A 1 -47.88 13.40 7.93
C MET A 1 -47.08 12.16 7.55
N ARG A 2 -47.67 11.12 6.91
CA ARG A 2 -46.91 9.93 6.43
C ARG A 2 -45.83 10.20 5.38
N LYS A 3 -46.02 11.18 4.48
CA LYS A 3 -45.02 11.54 3.46
C LYS A 3 -43.80 12.27 4.03
N PHE A 4 -43.96 13.03 5.11
CA PHE A 4 -42.86 13.72 5.79
C PHE A 4 -42.00 12.75 6.61
N PHE A 5 -42.62 11.73 7.23
CA PHE A 5 -41.92 10.70 7.99
C PHE A 5 -41.01 9.83 7.11
N MET A 6 -41.48 9.47 5.90
CA MET A 6 -40.67 8.74 4.91
C MET A 6 -39.44 9.51 4.40
N ILE A 7 -39.49 10.86 4.39
CA ILE A 7 -38.36 11.69 3.94
C ILE A 7 -37.31 11.81 5.05
N LEU A 8 -37.71 11.83 6.32
CA LEU A 8 -36.80 11.90 7.45
C LEU A 8 -35.95 10.62 7.61
N GLU A 9 -36.54 9.43 7.43
CA GLU A 9 -35.78 8.16 7.53
C GLU A 9 -34.79 7.97 6.37
N ASN A 10 -35.07 8.56 5.22
CA ASN A 10 -34.17 8.56 4.07
C ASN A 10 -32.98 9.50 4.32
N LEU A 11 -33.21 10.65 4.94
CA LEU A 11 -32.15 11.61 5.28
C LEU A 11 -31.17 11.04 6.32
N THR A 12 -31.66 10.37 7.37
CA THR A 12 -30.79 9.73 8.38
C THR A 12 -29.98 8.57 7.80
N THR A 13 -30.56 7.81 6.87
CA THR A 13 -29.85 6.71 6.19
C THR A 13 -28.76 7.25 5.26
N VAL A 14 -29.02 8.30 4.50
CA VAL A 14 -28.03 8.96 3.63
C VAL A 14 -26.89 9.58 4.46
N ILE A 15 -27.22 10.18 5.60
CA ILE A 15 -26.24 10.76 6.52
C ILE A 15 -25.34 9.67 7.15
N LEU A 16 -25.89 8.50 7.50
CA LEU A 16 -25.08 7.38 7.99
C LEU A 16 -24.09 6.86 6.95
N ILE A 17 -24.48 6.77 5.67
CA ILE A 17 -23.59 6.36 4.57
C ILE A 17 -22.44 7.37 4.38
N LEU A 18 -22.68 8.66 4.63
CA LEU A 18 -21.65 9.70 4.58
C LEU A 18 -20.70 9.67 5.80
N TYR A 19 -21.15 9.18 6.96
CA TYR A 19 -20.32 9.01 8.16
C TYR A 19 -19.60 7.66 8.21
N THR A 20 -20.10 6.62 7.55
CA THR A 20 -19.42 5.34 7.34
C THR A 20 -18.70 5.31 6.00
N GLY A 21 -18.00 6.40 5.66
CA GLY A 21 -17.03 6.38 4.58
C GLY A 21 -15.91 5.41 4.92
N GLU A 22 -16.16 4.10 4.74
CA GLU A 22 -15.09 3.17 4.44
C GLU A 22 -14.39 3.76 3.23
N ALA A 23 -13.18 4.28 3.44
CA ALA A 23 -12.30 4.66 2.36
C ALA A 23 -12.03 3.38 1.56
N TYR A 24 -12.85 3.10 0.54
CA TYR A 24 -12.51 2.14 -0.49
C TYR A 24 -11.27 2.72 -1.18
N GLY A 25 -10.09 2.27 -0.73
CA GLY A 25 -8.83 2.66 -1.33
C GLY A 25 -8.91 2.37 -2.82
N GLN A 26 -8.80 3.42 -3.63
CA GLN A 26 -8.79 3.28 -5.07
C GLN A 26 -7.61 2.37 -5.44
N LEU A 27 -7.87 1.35 -6.26
CA LEU A 27 -6.85 0.40 -6.70
C LEU A 27 -5.93 1.06 -7.75
N VAL A 28 -4.69 0.61 -7.79
CA VAL A 28 -3.76 0.98 -8.87
C VAL A 28 -4.02 0.05 -10.07
N PRO A 29 -4.02 0.55 -11.32
CA PRO A 29 -4.00 -0.32 -12.50
C PRO A 29 -2.81 -1.29 -12.44
N PHE A 30 -3.01 -2.56 -12.79
CA PHE A 30 -1.97 -3.58 -12.60
C PHE A 30 -0.68 -3.25 -13.37
N GLU A 31 -0.81 -2.66 -14.56
CA GLU A 31 0.29 -2.19 -15.41
C GLU A 31 1.15 -1.09 -14.77
N ASP A 32 0.57 -0.33 -13.83
CA ASP A 32 1.21 0.77 -13.11
C ASP A 32 1.65 0.36 -11.69
N PHE A 33 1.34 -0.86 -11.27
CA PHE A 33 1.77 -1.39 -9.99
C PHE A 33 3.25 -1.79 -10.04
N ARG A 34 4.01 -1.34 -9.05
CA ARG A 34 5.49 -1.41 -8.98
C ARG A 34 5.99 -2.20 -7.78
N CYS A 35 5.15 -2.55 -6.81
CA CYS A 35 5.59 -3.45 -5.75
C CYS A 35 5.86 -4.85 -6.31
N GLY A 36 7.13 -5.28 -6.28
CA GLY A 36 7.58 -6.60 -6.70
C GLY A 36 8.73 -6.51 -7.71
N SER A 37 9.63 -7.49 -7.67
CA SER A 37 10.84 -7.54 -8.52
C SER A 37 10.66 -8.34 -9.83
N GLY A 38 9.45 -8.78 -10.14
CA GLY A 38 9.12 -9.55 -11.34
C GLY A 38 7.65 -9.97 -11.38
N SER A 39 7.18 -10.52 -12.50
CA SER A 39 5.75 -10.76 -12.74
C SER A 39 5.05 -11.54 -11.62
N LEU A 40 5.70 -12.59 -11.09
CA LEU A 40 5.14 -13.41 -10.01
C LEU A 40 5.06 -12.62 -8.69
N SER A 41 6.14 -11.97 -8.26
CA SER A 41 6.15 -11.21 -7.01
C SER A 41 5.23 -10.00 -7.09
N THR A 42 5.17 -9.32 -8.24
CA THR A 42 4.21 -8.24 -8.50
C THR A 42 2.77 -8.72 -8.40
N SER A 43 2.43 -9.88 -8.99
CA SER A 43 1.08 -10.44 -8.90
C SER A 43 0.68 -10.80 -7.47
N ILE A 44 1.61 -11.35 -6.69
CA ILE A 44 1.39 -11.69 -5.27
C ILE A 44 1.22 -10.41 -4.45
N SER A 45 2.09 -9.42 -4.62
CA SER A 45 1.99 -8.13 -3.93
C SER A 45 0.69 -7.39 -4.28
N TYR A 46 0.28 -7.43 -5.56
CA TYR A 46 -0.98 -6.83 -6.00
C TYR A 46 -2.19 -7.49 -5.32
N THR A 47 -2.26 -8.82 -5.39
CA THR A 47 -3.39 -9.58 -4.84
C THR A 47 -3.45 -9.48 -3.32
N SER A 48 -2.30 -9.58 -2.63
CA SER A 48 -2.23 -9.50 -1.17
C SER A 48 -2.58 -8.11 -0.62
N SER A 49 -2.40 -7.06 -1.42
CA SER A 49 -2.73 -5.69 -1.05
C SER A 49 -4.08 -5.20 -1.56
N TYR A 50 -4.90 -6.08 -2.15
CA TYR A 50 -6.17 -5.70 -2.78
C TYR A 50 -7.14 -4.95 -1.85
N PHE A 51 -7.16 -5.30 -0.55
CA PHE A 51 -8.00 -4.63 0.45
C PHE A 51 -7.27 -3.52 1.21
N CYS A 52 -6.08 -3.13 0.76
CA CYS A 52 -5.24 -2.11 1.39
C CYS A 52 -5.26 -0.81 0.60
N ASP A 53 -4.63 0.24 1.13
CA ASP A 53 -4.36 1.43 0.35
C ASP A 53 -3.23 1.13 -0.65
N GLN A 54 -3.62 0.62 -1.83
CA GLN A 54 -2.68 0.25 -2.89
C GLN A 54 -1.96 1.47 -3.48
N ILE A 55 -2.57 2.65 -3.47
CA ILE A 55 -1.94 3.85 -4.03
C ILE A 55 -0.75 4.24 -3.18
N GLN A 56 -0.93 4.37 -1.86
CA GLN A 56 0.16 4.72 -0.95
C GLN A 56 1.21 3.62 -0.88
N LEU A 57 0.80 2.34 -0.86
CA LEU A 57 1.74 1.22 -0.92
C LEU A 57 2.59 1.28 -2.20
N ASN A 58 1.96 1.49 -3.36
CA ASN A 58 2.65 1.56 -4.63
C ASN A 58 3.63 2.74 -4.69
N GLN A 59 3.27 3.89 -4.11
CA GLN A 59 4.17 5.03 -3.98
C GLN A 59 5.42 4.68 -3.15
N CYS A 60 5.26 4.00 -2.00
CA CYS A 60 6.41 3.54 -1.23
C CYS A 60 7.32 2.61 -2.04
N CYS A 61 6.73 1.69 -2.82
CA CYS A 61 7.51 0.79 -3.69
C CYS A 61 8.25 1.55 -4.80
N MET A 62 7.62 2.53 -5.44
CA MET A 62 8.28 3.38 -6.44
C MET A 62 9.49 4.12 -5.87
N TYR A 63 9.37 4.68 -4.66
CA TYR A 63 10.50 5.36 -4.02
C TYR A 63 11.62 4.39 -3.62
N HIS A 64 11.27 3.19 -3.17
CA HIS A 64 12.23 2.13 -2.87
C HIS A 64 13.01 1.69 -4.11
N ASP A 65 12.31 1.44 -5.22
CA ASP A 65 12.92 1.10 -6.51
C ASP A 65 13.87 2.19 -7.00
N LEU A 66 13.48 3.47 -6.86
CA LEU A 66 14.35 4.61 -7.19
C LEU A 66 15.60 4.64 -6.31
N CYS A 67 15.47 4.34 -5.02
CA CYS A 67 16.60 4.27 -4.10
C CYS A 67 17.58 3.15 -4.50
N TYR A 68 17.06 1.97 -4.82
CA TYR A 68 17.87 0.85 -5.32
C TYR A 68 18.54 1.19 -6.65
N ALA A 69 17.81 1.78 -7.59
CA ALA A 69 18.32 2.14 -8.91
C ALA A 69 19.41 3.24 -8.86
N ALA A 70 19.38 4.11 -7.86
CA ALA A 70 20.39 5.15 -7.69
C ALA A 70 21.77 4.59 -7.32
N CYS A 71 21.82 3.40 -6.70
CA CYS A 71 23.05 2.76 -6.22
C CYS A 71 23.93 3.67 -5.32
N THR A 72 23.35 4.67 -4.64
CA THR A 72 24.09 5.64 -3.81
C THR A 72 24.02 5.35 -2.32
N LEU A 73 23.03 4.56 -1.88
CA LEU A 73 22.80 4.21 -0.49
C LEU A 73 22.92 2.69 -0.30
N PRO A 74 23.38 2.24 0.89
CA PRO A 74 23.31 0.82 1.23
C PRO A 74 21.88 0.30 1.23
N GLN A 75 21.70 -0.98 0.96
CA GLN A 75 20.38 -1.64 0.97
C GLN A 75 19.58 -1.34 2.23
N MET A 76 20.23 -1.46 3.39
CA MET A 76 19.60 -1.24 4.70
C MET A 76 18.99 0.16 4.82
N GLU A 77 19.61 1.17 4.21
CA GLU A 77 19.12 2.55 4.26
C GLU A 77 17.87 2.72 3.39
N CYS A 78 17.90 2.23 2.15
CA CYS A 78 16.72 2.19 1.28
C CYS A 78 15.56 1.39 1.92
N ASP A 79 15.87 0.23 2.51
CA ASP A 79 14.88 -0.61 3.17
C ASP A 79 14.28 0.09 4.41
N ASN A 80 15.08 0.82 5.18
CA ASN A 80 14.58 1.58 6.33
C ASN A 80 13.62 2.69 5.89
N GLN A 81 13.96 3.45 4.85
CA GLN A 81 13.08 4.48 4.30
C GLN A 81 11.77 3.89 3.76
N PHE A 82 11.84 2.71 3.11
CA PHE A 82 10.66 1.99 2.67
C PHE A 82 9.78 1.54 3.84
N CYS A 83 10.36 0.93 4.88
CA CYS A 83 9.62 0.51 6.06
C CYS A 83 9.00 1.70 6.82
N GLU A 84 9.69 2.84 6.87
CA GLU A 84 9.14 4.07 7.44
C GLU A 84 7.95 4.59 6.62
N CYS A 85 8.09 4.65 5.29
CA CYS A 85 6.99 5.03 4.38
C CYS A 85 5.74 4.18 4.65
N LEU A 86 5.91 2.85 4.68
CA LEU A 86 4.83 1.90 4.96
C LEU A 86 4.15 2.13 6.32
N SER A 87 4.91 2.54 7.35
CA SER A 87 4.38 2.79 8.69
C SER A 87 3.48 4.02 8.79
N THR A 88 3.56 4.93 7.83
CA THR A 88 2.72 6.13 7.77
C THR A 88 1.34 5.87 7.16
N ILE A 89 1.15 4.72 6.49
CA ILE A 89 -0.09 4.40 5.79
C ILE A 89 -1.15 3.97 6.81
N ILE A 90 -2.16 4.82 7.00
CA ILE A 90 -3.34 4.49 7.82
C ILE A 90 -4.30 3.67 6.96
N SER A 91 -4.57 2.44 7.38
CA SER A 91 -5.42 1.49 6.65
C SER A 91 -6.18 0.59 7.65
N ASN A 92 -6.79 -0.48 7.17
CA ASN A 92 -7.40 -1.46 8.06
C ASN A 92 -6.32 -2.27 8.84
N PRO A 93 -6.69 -2.92 9.96
CA PRO A 93 -5.74 -3.65 10.80
C PRO A 93 -4.98 -4.78 10.08
N PHE A 94 -5.61 -5.46 9.11
CA PHE A 94 -4.95 -6.49 8.33
C PHE A 94 -3.78 -5.91 7.53
N CYS A 95 -3.99 -4.77 6.88
CA CYS A 95 -2.95 -4.12 6.10
C CYS A 95 -1.82 -3.59 6.99
N MET A 96 -2.16 -2.92 8.09
CA MET A 96 -1.19 -2.35 9.02
C MET A 96 -0.37 -3.41 9.77
N SER A 97 -0.97 -4.54 10.15
CA SER A 97 -0.31 -5.56 10.96
C SER A 97 0.28 -6.71 10.16
N ILE A 98 -0.17 -6.95 8.92
CA ILE A 98 0.26 -8.10 8.12
C ILE A 98 0.88 -7.64 6.79
N VAL A 99 0.12 -6.94 5.94
CA VAL A 99 0.56 -6.68 4.56
C VAL A 99 1.76 -5.74 4.51
N TYR A 100 1.70 -4.59 5.17
CA TYR A 100 2.80 -3.61 5.14
C TYR A 100 4.05 -4.13 5.86
N PRO A 101 3.97 -4.73 7.07
CA PRO A 101 5.14 -5.35 7.69
C PRO A 101 5.75 -6.48 6.86
N SER A 102 4.92 -7.27 6.15
CA SER A 102 5.43 -8.30 5.26
C SER A 102 6.25 -7.71 4.11
N HIS A 103 5.79 -6.63 3.47
CA HIS A 103 6.55 -5.95 2.41
C HIS A 103 7.93 -5.47 2.92
N CYS A 104 7.98 -4.83 4.09
CA CYS A 104 9.23 -4.42 4.74
C CYS A 104 10.16 -5.62 4.99
N ASN A 105 9.64 -6.75 5.50
CA ASN A 105 10.44 -7.94 5.74
C ASN A 105 10.94 -8.59 4.45
N PHE A 106 10.13 -8.62 3.38
CA PHE A 106 10.53 -9.19 2.10
C PHE A 106 11.73 -8.46 1.49
N VAL A 107 11.74 -7.13 1.50
CA VAL A 107 12.91 -6.39 0.96
C VAL A 107 14.15 -6.60 1.81
N ARG A 108 14.02 -6.71 3.13
CA ARG A 108 15.17 -6.99 4.01
C ARG A 108 15.75 -8.39 3.81
N LEU A 109 14.91 -9.39 3.51
CA LEU A 109 15.32 -10.78 3.33
C LEU A 109 15.89 -11.05 1.93
N PHE A 110 15.34 -10.41 0.89
CA PHE A 110 15.63 -10.74 -0.51
C PHE A 110 16.19 -9.57 -1.33
N GLY A 111 16.24 -8.36 -0.78
CA GLY A 111 16.64 -7.14 -1.48
C GLY A 111 18.09 -7.17 -1.99
N ASN A 112 18.96 -7.97 -1.35
CA ASN A 112 20.34 -8.15 -1.76
C ASN A 112 20.49 -8.80 -3.15
N LEU A 113 19.45 -9.45 -3.66
CA LEU A 113 19.41 -10.02 -5.01
C LEU A 113 19.13 -8.97 -6.10
N PHE A 114 18.59 -7.81 -5.71
CA PHE A 114 18.06 -6.80 -6.62
C PHE A 114 18.79 -5.46 -6.52
N ILE A 115 19.48 -5.20 -5.40
CA ILE A 115 20.34 -4.03 -5.28
C ILE A 115 21.62 -4.19 -6.11
N CYS A 116 22.16 -3.08 -6.58
CA CYS A 116 23.36 -3.02 -7.40
C CYS A 116 24.51 -3.83 -6.77
N PRO A 117 25.26 -4.64 -7.55
CA PRO A 117 26.40 -5.40 -7.05
C PRO A 117 27.48 -4.42 -6.57
N MET A 118 27.49 -4.22 -5.25
CA MET A 118 28.41 -3.49 -4.38
C MET A 118 29.33 -2.45 -5.05
N MET A 119 29.15 -1.19 -4.67
CA MET A 119 30.32 -0.43 -4.21
C MET A 119 30.93 -1.23 -3.06
N GLY A 120 31.98 -2.00 -3.38
CA GLY A 120 32.79 -2.72 -2.40
C GLY A 120 33.60 -1.79 -1.52
#